data_AF-A0A376FJ36-F1
#
_entry.id   AF-A0A376FJ36-F1
#
_cell.length_a   1.000
_cell.length_b   1.000
_cell.length_c   1.000
_cell.angle_alpha   90.00
_cell.angle_beta   90.00
_cell.angle_gamma   90.00
#
_symmetry.space_group_name_H-M   'P 1'
#
loop_
_entity.id
_entity.type
_entity.pdbx_description
1 polymer ?
#
loop_
_entity_poly.entity_id
_entity_poly.type
_entity_poly.pdbx_seq_one_letter_code
_entity_poly.pdbx_strand_id
1 'polypeptide(L)' 'MHWQTHTVFNQPAPLSNSNLFLSDCALRDAVAREGAEWDIELLASIGQQLGTAESLELGRLAKRQPARAVTL' A
#
# COMPACT_ATOMS: atom_id res chain seq x y z
N MET A 1 -18.20 -33.87 1.94
CA MET A 1 -17.05 -33.28 2.66
C MET A 1 -17.53 -32.90 4.06
N HIS A 2 -16.98 -33.47 5.14
CA HIS A 2 -17.47 -33.21 6.51
C HIS A 2 -16.31 -33.19 7.53
N TRP A 3 -15.32 -32.33 7.28
CA TRP A 3 -14.17 -32.10 8.17
C TRP A 3 -14.03 -30.63 8.61
N GLN A 4 -15.03 -29.78 8.34
CA GLN A 4 -15.04 -28.39 8.83
C GLN A 4 -15.46 -28.37 10.30
N THR A 5 -14.62 -27.81 11.18
CA THR A 5 -14.90 -27.70 12.62
C THR A 5 -15.70 -26.45 12.98
N HIS A 6 -15.61 -25.41 12.16
CA HIS A 6 -16.38 -24.17 12.27
C HIS A 6 -16.32 -23.40 10.94
N THR A 7 -17.19 -22.40 10.82
CA THR A 7 -17.12 -21.40 9.75
C THR A 7 -16.41 -20.16 10.29
N VAL A 8 -15.41 -19.67 9.57
CA VAL A 8 -14.78 -18.37 9.86
C VAL A 8 -15.64 -17.29 9.21
N PHE A 9 -16.15 -16.36 10.02
CA PHE A 9 -16.95 -15.23 9.57
C PHE A 9 -16.45 -13.92 10.21
N ASN A 10 -16.98 -12.77 9.76
CA ASN A 10 -16.58 -11.44 10.23
C ASN A 10 -15.08 -11.13 10.02
N GLN A 11 -14.50 -11.58 8.90
CA GLN A 11 -13.15 -11.21 8.50
C GLN A 11 -13.24 -10.04 7.50
N PRO A 12 -12.84 -8.82 7.89
CA PRO A 12 -12.80 -7.71 6.95
C PRO A 12 -11.78 -8.00 5.86
N ALA A 13 -12.05 -7.49 4.66
CA ALA A 13 -11.07 -7.55 3.58
C ALA A 13 -9.81 -6.74 3.98
N PRO A 14 -8.61 -7.23 3.68
CA PRO A 14 -7.38 -6.45 3.83
C PRO A 14 -7.46 -5.16 3.01
N LEU A 15 -6.89 -4.08 3.53
CA LEU A 15 -6.80 -2.83 2.78
C LEU A 15 -5.72 -2.94 1.70
N SER A 16 -6.14 -2.94 0.44
CA SER A 16 -5.27 -2.92 -0.74
C SER A 16 -6.00 -2.30 -1.92
N ASN A 17 -5.27 -1.98 -2.99
CA ASN A 17 -5.80 -1.39 -4.22
C ASN A 17 -6.47 -0.01 -4.01
N SER A 18 -6.08 0.71 -2.97
CA SER A 18 -6.50 2.07 -2.67
C SER A 18 -5.43 3.08 -3.07
N ASN A 19 -5.81 4.26 -3.54
CA ASN A 19 -4.86 5.33 -3.80
C ASN A 19 -4.34 5.95 -2.48
N LEU A 20 -3.07 5.71 -2.16
CA LEU A 20 -2.47 6.15 -0.89
C LEU A 20 -2.45 7.68 -0.73
N PHE A 21 -2.33 8.43 -1.83
CA PHE A 21 -2.34 9.89 -1.80
C PHE A 21 -3.76 10.43 -1.68
N LEU A 22 -4.70 9.92 -2.49
CA LEU A 22 -6.08 10.43 -2.48
C LEU A 22 -6.83 10.11 -1.18
N SER A 23 -6.46 9.02 -0.49
CA SER A 23 -7.06 8.65 0.79
C SER A 23 -6.60 9.50 1.98
N ASP A 24 -5.51 10.26 1.84
CA ASP A 24 -4.96 11.07 2.92
C ASP A 24 -5.32 12.55 2.72
N CYS A 25 -6.40 12.99 3.37
CA CYS A 25 -6.85 14.39 3.30
C CYS A 25 -5.81 15.34 3.89
N ALA A 26 -5.15 14.98 4.99
CA ALA A 26 -4.19 15.86 5.65
C ALA A 26 -2.95 16.11 4.78
N LEU A 27 -2.46 15.07 4.11
CA LEU A 27 -1.36 15.18 3.15
C LEU A 27 -1.74 16.04 1.95
N ARG A 28 -2.94 15.86 1.39
CA ARG A 28 -3.43 16.65 0.26
C ARG A 28 -3.56 18.14 0.60
N ASP A 29 -4.12 18.44 1.76
CA ASP A 29 -4.25 19.81 2.25
C ASP A 29 -2.86 20.45 2.45
N ALA A 30 -1.88 19.68 2.94
CA ALA A 30 -0.50 20.15 3.07
C ALA A 30 0.14 20.44 1.71
N VAL A 31 -0.01 19.55 0.71
CA VAL A 31 0.52 19.79 -0.66
C VAL A 31 -0.02 21.10 -1.24
N ALA A 32 -1.31 21.37 -1.05
CA ALA A 32 -1.92 22.61 -1.48
C ALA A 32 -1.35 23.83 -0.73
N ARG A 33 -1.35 23.77 0.61
CA ARG A 33 -0.90 24.87 1.46
C ARG A 33 0.56 25.27 1.22
N GLU A 34 1.44 24.30 0.99
CA GLU A 34 2.87 24.53 0.80
C GLU A 34 3.24 24.86 -0.67
N GLY A 35 2.26 25.05 -1.56
CA GLY A 35 2.50 25.48 -2.95
C GLY A 35 3.01 24.37 -3.87
N ALA A 36 2.80 23.10 -3.53
CA ALA A 36 3.20 21.94 -4.32
C ALA A 36 2.06 21.37 -5.20
N GLU A 37 1.00 22.15 -5.44
CA GLU A 37 -0.19 21.73 -6.21
C GLU A 37 0.14 21.28 -7.64
N TRP A 38 1.25 21.79 -8.20
CA TRP A 38 1.73 21.43 -9.52
C TRP A 38 2.06 19.94 -9.67
N ASP A 39 2.24 19.19 -8.56
CA ASP A 39 2.59 17.77 -8.58
C ASP A 39 1.42 16.82 -8.24
N ILE A 40 0.19 17.34 -8.07
CA ILE A 40 -0.97 16.57 -7.61
C ILE A 40 -1.27 15.37 -8.52
N GLU A 41 -1.17 15.53 -9.84
CA GLU A 41 -1.46 14.46 -10.79
C GLU A 41 -0.44 13.32 -10.67
N LEU A 42 0.83 13.65 -10.50
CA LEU A 42 1.89 12.66 -10.30
C LEU A 42 1.71 11.95 -8.95
N LEU A 43 1.46 12.71 -7.87
CA LEU A 43 1.23 12.15 -6.54
C LEU A 43 0.02 11.20 -6.52
N ALA A 44 -1.06 11.54 -7.22
CA ALA A 44 -2.21 10.64 -7.38
C ALA A 44 -1.85 9.39 -8.20
N SER A 45 -1.10 9.52 -9.29
CA SER A 45 -0.66 8.39 -10.10
C SER A 45 0.22 7.41 -9.30
N ILE A 46 1.23 7.94 -8.61
CA ILE A 46 2.13 7.15 -7.76
C ILE A 46 1.36 6.55 -6.58
N GLY A 47 0.48 7.33 -5.95
CA GLY A 47 -0.38 6.86 -4.86
C GLY A 47 -1.25 5.65 -5.26
N GLN A 48 -1.74 5.62 -6.51
CA GLN A 48 -2.45 4.45 -7.03
C GLN A 48 -1.52 3.26 -7.24
N GLN A 49 -0.36 3.47 -7.88
CA GLN A 49 0.60 2.40 -8.16
C GLN A 49 1.12 1.74 -6.89
N LEU A 50 1.50 2.56 -5.89
CA LEU A 50 2.03 2.08 -4.61
C LEU A 50 0.99 1.40 -3.73
N GLY A 51 -0.29 1.72 -3.92
CA GLY A 51 -1.41 1.15 -3.17
C GLY A 51 -1.89 -0.22 -3.67
N THR A 52 -1.38 -0.69 -4.81
CA THR A 52 -1.71 -2.01 -5.37
C THR A 52 -1.30 -3.15 -4.44
N ALA A 53 -2.05 -4.26 -4.47
CA ALA A 53 -1.68 -5.46 -3.72
C ALA A 53 -0.28 -5.97 -4.10
N GLU A 54 0.10 -5.84 -5.38
CA GLU A 54 1.40 -6.18 -5.92
C GLU A 54 2.52 -5.34 -5.30
N SER A 55 2.35 -4.01 -5.21
CA SER A 55 3.31 -3.13 -4.56
C SER A 55 3.51 -3.47 -3.08
N LEU A 56 2.41 -3.73 -2.37
CA LEU A 56 2.47 -4.14 -0.96
C LEU A 56 3.19 -5.48 -0.79
N GLU A 57 2.99 -6.41 -1.71
CA GLU A 57 3.65 -7.72 -1.72
C GLU A 57 5.16 -7.61 -1.96
N LEU A 58 5.60 -6.68 -2.83
CA LEU A 58 7.03 -6.39 -2.99
C LEU A 58 7.66 -5.93 -1.67
N GLY A 59 6.98 -5.02 -0.94
CA GLY A 59 7.44 -4.58 0.38
C GLY A 59 7.49 -5.73 1.40
N ARG A 60 6.52 -6.64 1.34
CA ARG A 60 6.47 -7.85 2.17
C ARG A 60 7.67 -8.77 1.92
N LEU A 61 7.98 -9.02 0.64
CA LEU A 61 9.09 -9.86 0.21
C LEU A 61 10.44 -9.28 0.59
N ALA A 62 10.65 -7.98 0.35
CA ALA A 62 11.89 -7.28 0.71
C ALA A 62 12.24 -7.43 2.20
N LYS A 63 11.23 -7.40 3.09
CA LYS A 63 11.44 -7.60 4.54
C LYS A 63 11.70 -9.06 4.91
N ARG A 64 11.05 -10.01 4.22
CA ARG A 64 11.19 -11.45 4.48
C ARG A 64 12.44 -12.07 3.87
N GLN A 65 12.98 -11.45 2.83
CA GLN A 65 14.16 -11.89 2.10
C GLN A 65 15.21 -10.77 2.15
N PRO A 66 15.82 -10.52 3.32
CA PRO A 66 16.84 -9.49 3.43
C PRO A 66 18.06 -9.86 2.57
N ALA A 67 18.69 -8.84 1.99
CA ALA A 67 19.94 -9.03 1.27
C ALA A 67 21.00 -9.65 2.18
N ARG A 68 21.80 -10.56 1.63
CA ARG A 68 22.96 -11.12 2.32
C ARG A 68 24.22 -10.43 1.82
N ALA A 69 25.10 -10.04 2.74
CA ALA A 69 26.43 -9.58 2.39
C ALA A 69 27.20 -10.69 1.66
N VAL A 70 27.92 -10.33 0.60
CA VAL A 70 28.84 -11.22 -0.11
C VAL A 70 30.25 -10.82 0.31
N THR A 71 30.95 -11.71 1.01
CA THR A 71 32.37 -11.53 1.37
C THR A 71 33.23 -12.13 0.27
N LEU A 72 34.21 -11.38 -0.24
CA LEU A 72 35.26 -11.86 -1.15
C LEU A 72 36.28 -12.73 -0.41
#